data_AF-A0A1I7JI05-F1
#
_entry.id   AF-A0A1I7JI05-F1
#
_cell.length_a   1.000
_cell.length_b   1.000
_cell.length_c   1.000
_cell.angle_alpha   90.00
_cell.angle_beta   90.00
_cell.angle_gamma   90.00
#
_symmetry.space_group_name_H-M   'P 1'
#
loop_
_entity.id
_entity.type
_entity.pdbx_description
1 polymer ?
#
loop_
_entity_poly.entity_id
_entity_poly.type
_entity_poly.pdbx_seq_one_letter_code
_entity_poly.pdbx_strand_id
1 'polypeptide(L)'
;MTRRYFFTTAVTILVVTAIAGAYVAGIQVGRGQDREAFGQVLASVQTDQGFTKLQRLREFESELSRGCAKETLAKLRIDIQIQLDVLASFYQEHKGTWVMDDLAKRDPAILEQLKTFKPQQNFWTEPKCTL
;
A
#
# COMPACT_ATOMS: atom_id res chain seq x y z
N MET A 1 -55.67 -26.26 19.32
CA MET A 1 -55.12 -25.43 18.23
C MET A 1 -53.73 -24.87 18.54
N THR A 2 -53.40 -24.54 19.79
CA THR A 2 -52.12 -23.98 20.27
C THR A 2 -50.85 -24.78 19.93
N ARG A 3 -50.91 -26.12 19.88
CA ARG A 3 -49.74 -26.98 19.58
C ARG A 3 -49.23 -26.83 18.14
N ARG A 4 -50.11 -26.58 17.16
CA ARG A 4 -49.71 -26.41 15.74
C ARG A 4 -49.00 -25.08 15.51
N TYR A 5 -49.44 -24.02 16.18
CA TYR A 5 -48.81 -22.70 16.10
C TYR A 5 -47.41 -22.69 16.70
N PHE A 6 -47.20 -23.39 17.82
CA PHE A 6 -45.88 -23.51 18.45
C PHE A 6 -44.86 -24.21 17.54
N PHE A 7 -45.29 -25.25 16.82
CA PHE A 7 -44.43 -25.96 15.87
C PHE A 7 -44.09 -25.10 14.65
N THR A 8 -45.05 -24.37 14.08
CA THR A 8 -44.76 -23.49 12.93
C THR A 8 -43.89 -22.29 13.31
N THR A 9 -44.04 -21.71 14.50
CA THR A 9 -43.16 -20.65 14.99
C THR A 9 -41.75 -21.16 15.29
N ALA A 10 -41.63 -22.34 15.90
CA ALA A 10 -40.32 -22.94 16.18
C ALA A 10 -39.56 -23.25 14.88
N VAL A 11 -40.23 -23.81 13.88
CA VAL A 11 -39.62 -24.12 12.58
C VAL A 11 -39.18 -22.87 11.83
N THR A 12 -40.00 -21.81 11.82
CA THR A 12 -39.65 -20.55 11.16
C THR A 12 -38.46 -19.86 11.82
N ILE A 13 -38.41 -19.83 13.16
CA ILE A 13 -37.25 -19.29 13.89
C ILE A 13 -35.98 -20.07 13.54
N LEU A 14 -36.06 -21.40 13.52
CA LEU A 14 -34.91 -22.27 13.24
C LEU A 14 -34.37 -22.04 11.82
N VAL A 15 -35.26 -21.92 10.82
CA VAL A 15 -34.89 -21.61 9.43
C VAL A 15 -34.23 -20.23 9.32
N VAL A 16 -34.79 -19.21 9.97
CA VAL A 16 -34.21 -17.84 9.94
C VAL A 16 -32.84 -17.82 10.60
N THR A 17 -32.67 -18.50 11.74
CA THR A 17 -31.36 -18.58 12.40
C THR A 17 -30.32 -19.34 11.58
N ALA A 18 -30.71 -20.39 10.85
CA ALA A 18 -29.81 -21.13 9.99
C ALA A 18 -29.34 -20.30 8.79
N ILE A 19 -30.24 -19.52 8.17
CA ILE A 19 -29.89 -18.61 7.06
C ILE A 19 -28.95 -17.50 7.54
N ALA A 20 -29.24 -16.89 8.69
CA ALA A 20 -28.38 -15.87 9.28
C ALA A 20 -26.99 -16.43 9.64
N GLY A 21 -26.94 -17.63 10.22
CA GLY A 21 -25.67 -18.31 10.54
C GLY A 21 -24.84 -18.61 9.30
N ALA A 22 -25.46 -19.12 8.23
CA ALA A 22 -24.78 -19.38 6.97
C ALA A 22 -24.24 -18.11 6.31
N TYR A 23 -24.98 -16.99 6.38
CA TYR A 23 -24.55 -15.70 5.84
C TYR A 23 -23.32 -15.14 6.58
N VAL A 24 -23.34 -15.17 7.93
CA VAL A 24 -22.22 -14.69 8.76
C VAL A 24 -20.99 -15.56 8.55
N ALA A 25 -21.15 -16.89 8.50
CA ALA A 25 -20.06 -17.81 8.22
C ALA A 25 -19.47 -17.58 6.82
N GLY A 26 -20.32 -17.39 5.81
CA GLY A 26 -19.89 -17.09 4.43
C GLY A 26 -19.07 -15.80 4.35
N ILE A 27 -19.47 -14.73 5.06
CA ILE A 27 -18.70 -13.47 5.12
C ILE A 27 -17.37 -13.66 5.84
N GLN A 28 -17.32 -14.45 6.92
CA GLN A 28 -16.06 -14.71 7.63
C GLN A 28 -15.09 -15.54 6.79
N VAL A 29 -15.58 -16.55 6.07
CA VAL A 29 -14.76 -17.36 5.16
C VAL A 29 -14.27 -16.52 3.98
N GLY A 30 -15.14 -15.72 3.36
CA GLY A 30 -14.75 -14.80 2.29
C GLY A 30 -13.66 -13.81 2.74
N ARG A 31 -13.81 -13.20 3.92
CA ARG A 31 -12.78 -12.32 4.50
C ARG A 31 -11.47 -13.04 4.83
N GLY A 32 -11.52 -14.33 5.18
CA GLY A 32 -10.33 -15.16 5.42
C GLY A 32 -9.56 -15.42 4.13
N GLN A 33 -10.26 -15.84 3.08
CA GLN A 33 -9.68 -16.07 1.75
C GLN A 33 -9.13 -14.79 1.12
N ASP A 34 -9.88 -13.68 1.23
CA ASP A 34 -9.41 -12.39 0.72
C ASP A 34 -8.12 -11.96 1.42
N ARG A 35 -8.03 -12.12 2.74
CA ARG A 35 -6.81 -11.78 3.49
C ARG A 35 -5.60 -12.64 3.12
N GLU A 36 -5.77 -13.93 2.85
CA GLU A 36 -4.68 -14.79 2.42
C GLU A 36 -4.20 -14.43 1.01
N ALA A 37 -5.13 -14.20 0.09
CA ALA A 37 -4.81 -13.80 -1.29
C ALA A 37 -4.16 -12.41 -1.35
N PHE A 38 -4.74 -11.40 -0.69
CA PHE A 38 -4.14 -10.07 -0.59
C PHE A 38 -2.84 -10.07 0.21
N GLY A 39 -2.72 -10.94 1.21
CA GLY A 39 -1.50 -11.09 2.02
C GLY A 39 -0.32 -11.59 1.19
N GLN A 40 -0.52 -12.58 0.32
CA GLN A 40 0.53 -13.07 -0.58
C GLN A 40 0.95 -12.02 -1.61
N VAL A 41 -0.01 -11.29 -2.20
CA VAL A 41 0.28 -10.21 -3.16
C VAL A 41 1.00 -9.05 -2.47
N LEU A 42 0.58 -8.67 -1.27
CA LEU A 42 1.25 -7.62 -0.50
C LEU A 42 2.68 -8.03 -0.14
N ALA A 43 2.89 -9.28 0.29
CA ALA A 43 4.21 -9.81 0.61
C ALA A 43 5.12 -9.87 -0.61
N SER A 44 4.61 -10.25 -1.79
CA SER A 44 5.40 -10.28 -3.02
C SER A 44 5.78 -8.87 -3.46
N VAL A 45 4.85 -7.92 -3.46
CA VAL A 45 5.12 -6.51 -3.77
C VAL A 45 6.12 -5.89 -2.80
N GLN A 46 5.98 -6.15 -1.50
CA GLN A 46 6.92 -5.66 -0.49
C GLN A 46 8.32 -6.27 -0.67
N THR A 47 8.40 -7.55 -1.00
CA THR A 47 9.68 -8.24 -1.24
C THR A 47 10.37 -7.70 -2.48
N ASP A 48 9.62 -7.50 -3.57
CA ASP A 48 10.15 -6.98 -4.83
C ASP A 48 10.61 -5.52 -4.70
N GLN A 49 9.83 -4.69 -4.01
CA GLN A 49 10.22 -3.32 -3.67
C GLN A 49 11.48 -3.29 -2.79
N GLY A 50 11.55 -4.16 -1.77
CA GLY A 50 12.71 -4.26 -0.88
C GLY A 50 13.97 -4.69 -1.63
N PHE A 51 13.86 -5.68 -2.52
CA PHE A 51 14.97 -6.15 -3.33
C PHE A 51 15.45 -5.08 -4.32
N THR A 52 14.52 -4.42 -5.01
CA THR A 52 14.83 -3.31 -5.94
C THR A 52 15.55 -2.18 -5.20
N LYS A 53 15.09 -1.81 -3.99
CA LYS A 53 15.75 -0.78 -3.18
C LYS A 53 17.17 -1.19 -2.78
N LEU A 54 17.35 -2.45 -2.38
CA LEU A 54 18.67 -2.98 -2.02
C LEU A 54 19.64 -2.95 -3.19
N GLN A 55 19.20 -3.34 -4.39
CA GLN A 55 20.02 -3.28 -5.60
C GLN A 55 20.46 -1.84 -5.90
N ARG A 56 19.55 -0.88 -5.84
CA ARG A 56 19.84 0.55 -6.05
C ARG A 56 20.83 1.10 -5.02
N LEU A 57 20.72 0.68 -3.75
CA LEU A 57 21.68 1.09 -2.72
C LEU A 57 23.09 0.52 -2.97
N ARG A 58 23.21 -0.74 -3.41
CA ARG A 58 24.50 -1.34 -3.79
C ARG A 58 25.13 -0.65 -4.99
N GLU A 59 24.32 -0.20 -5.94
CA GLU A 59 24.79 0.61 -7.06
C GLU A 59 25.37 1.93 -6.58
N PHE A 60 24.65 2.65 -5.70
CA PHE A 60 25.15 3.90 -5.09
C PHE A 60 26.45 3.68 -4.31
N GLU A 61 26.54 2.61 -3.52
CA GLU A 61 27.76 2.24 -2.80
C GLU A 61 28.93 1.97 -3.77
N SER A 62 28.67 1.23 -4.86
CA SER A 62 29.69 0.97 -5.88
C SER A 62 30.13 2.25 -6.62
N GLU A 63 29.25 3.21 -6.85
CA GLU A 63 29.61 4.47 -7.51
C GLU A 63 30.38 5.41 -6.57
N LEU A 64 29.96 5.47 -5.30
CA LEU A 64 30.67 6.22 -4.27
C LEU A 64 32.09 5.68 -4.06
N SER A 65 32.26 4.36 -4.03
CA SER A 65 33.59 3.75 -3.90
C SER A 65 34.50 3.99 -5.11
N ARG A 66 33.93 4.28 -6.29
CA ARG A 66 34.67 4.70 -7.50
C ARG A 66 34.93 6.22 -7.56
N GLY A 67 34.47 6.98 -6.56
CA GLY A 67 34.65 8.44 -6.51
C GLY A 67 33.58 9.25 -7.25
N CYS A 68 32.52 8.61 -7.76
CA CYS A 68 31.45 9.25 -8.53
C CYS A 68 30.37 9.89 -7.64
N ALA A 69 30.79 10.68 -6.64
CA ALA A 69 29.87 11.23 -5.63
C ALA A 69 28.83 12.19 -6.23
N LYS A 70 29.19 12.93 -7.28
CA LYS A 70 28.28 13.88 -7.93
C LYS A 70 27.17 13.17 -8.69
N GLU A 71 27.52 12.11 -9.42
CA GLU A 71 26.60 11.28 -10.20
C GLU A 71 25.67 10.50 -9.26
N THR A 72 26.20 9.90 -8.20
CA THR A 72 25.39 9.21 -7.20
C THR A 72 24.42 10.16 -6.51
N LEU A 73 24.85 11.38 -6.17
CA LEU A 73 23.97 12.38 -5.57
C LEU A 73 22.86 12.81 -6.54
N ALA A 74 23.17 12.93 -7.83
CA ALA A 74 22.16 13.17 -8.86
C ALA A 74 21.16 12.01 -8.94
N LYS A 75 21.62 10.75 -8.98
CA LYS A 75 20.74 9.57 -8.96
C LYS A 75 19.85 9.51 -7.72
N LEU A 76 20.41 9.83 -6.55
CA LEU A 76 19.65 9.84 -5.30
C LEU A 76 18.54 10.90 -5.33
N ARG A 77 18.82 12.11 -5.86
CA ARG A 77 17.80 13.15 -6.02
C ARG A 77 16.68 12.71 -6.96
N ILE A 78 17.01 11.99 -8.03
CA ILE A 78 16.02 11.41 -8.95
C ILE A 78 15.14 10.40 -8.23
N ASP A 79 15.76 9.47 -7.50
CA ASP A 79 15.04 8.44 -6.73
C ASP A 79 14.07 9.10 -5.74
N ILE A 80 14.52 10.11 -5.00
CA ILE A 80 13.68 10.87 -4.07
C ILE A 80 12.52 11.56 -4.80
N GLN A 81 12.77 12.21 -5.93
CA GLN A 81 11.70 12.87 -6.70
C GLN A 81 10.66 11.89 -7.22
N ILE A 82 11.06 10.72 -7.72
CA ILE A 82 10.13 9.68 -8.18
C ILE A 82 9.26 9.20 -7.02
N GLN A 83 9.86 8.94 -5.85
CA GLN A 83 9.10 8.52 -4.67
C GLN A 83 8.13 9.61 -4.18
N LEU A 84 8.55 10.88 -4.22
CA LEU A 84 7.68 12.01 -3.90
C LEU A 84 6.55 12.18 -4.91
N ASP A 85 6.77 11.90 -6.19
CA ASP A 85 5.73 11.97 -7.22
C ASP A 85 4.65 10.89 -7.02
N VAL A 86 5.07 9.66 -6.73
CA VAL A 86 4.16 8.57 -6.36
C VAL A 86 3.40 8.92 -5.08
N LEU A 87 4.10 9.42 -4.06
CA LEU A 87 3.48 9.78 -2.78
C LEU A 87 2.53 10.97 -2.92
N ALA A 88 2.85 11.94 -3.77
CA ALA A 88 1.99 13.10 -4.03
C ALA A 88 0.74 12.68 -4.79
N SER A 89 0.87 11.79 -5.78
CA SER A 89 -0.28 11.20 -6.49
C SER A 89 -1.19 10.43 -5.52
N PHE A 90 -0.60 9.60 -4.66
CA PHE A 90 -1.33 8.87 -3.62
C PHE A 90 -2.00 9.82 -2.61
N TYR A 91 -1.35 10.92 -2.24
CA TYR A 91 -1.92 11.95 -1.37
C TYR A 91 -3.15 12.62 -2.01
N GLN A 92 -3.11 12.94 -3.30
CA GLN A 92 -4.25 13.54 -4.00
C GLN A 92 -5.45 12.58 -4.04
N GLU A 93 -5.21 11.29 -4.24
CA GLU A 93 -6.27 10.27 -4.31
C GLU A 93 -6.89 9.98 -2.94
N HIS A 94 -6.09 9.97 -1.86
CA HIS A 94 -6.52 9.55 -0.53
C HIS A 94 -6.58 10.68 0.50
N LYS A 95 -6.67 11.93 0.05
CA LYS A 95 -6.73 13.10 0.94
C LYS A 95 -7.89 12.99 1.93
N GLY A 96 -7.59 13.21 3.22
CA GLY A 96 -8.59 13.16 4.30
C GLY A 96 -8.97 11.75 4.76
N THR A 97 -8.25 10.72 4.31
CA THR A 97 -8.36 9.36 4.85
C THR A 97 -7.39 9.14 6.01
N TRP A 98 -7.68 8.10 6.82
CA TRP A 98 -6.82 7.68 7.94
C TRP A 98 -5.37 7.39 7.53
N VAL A 99 -5.14 7.00 6.26
CA VAL A 99 -3.79 6.72 5.74
C VAL A 99 -2.96 8.00 5.68
N MET A 100 -3.59 9.13 5.32
CA MET A 100 -2.92 10.43 5.30
C MET A 100 -2.72 10.99 6.71
N ASP A 101 -3.60 10.66 7.65
CA ASP A 101 -3.41 11.00 9.06
C ASP A 101 -2.22 10.24 9.66
N ASP A 102 -2.02 8.96 9.30
CA ASP A 102 -0.85 8.20 9.75
C ASP A 102 0.45 8.75 9.14
N LEU A 103 0.41 9.16 7.87
CA LEU A 103 1.54 9.82 7.23
C LEU A 103 1.90 11.15 7.93
N ALA A 104 0.89 11.98 8.23
CA ALA A 104 1.06 13.25 8.93
C ALA A 104 1.64 13.10 10.34
N LYS A 105 1.29 12.01 11.03
CA LYS A 105 1.84 11.69 12.37
C LYS A 105 3.32 11.32 12.31
N ARG A 106 3.75 10.64 11.24
CA ARG A 106 5.15 10.22 11.07
C ARG A 106 6.04 11.38 10.62
N ASP A 107 5.54 12.22 9.72
CA ASP A 107 6.23 13.41 9.25
C ASP A 107 5.21 14.54 8.99
N PRO A 108 5.08 15.49 9.93
CA PRO A 108 4.15 16.61 9.77
C PRO A 108 4.51 17.54 8.59
N ALA A 109 5.79 17.63 8.24
CA ALA A 109 6.26 18.52 7.18
C ALA A 109 6.03 17.93 5.79
N ILE A 110 5.90 16.60 5.67
CA ILE A 110 5.70 15.93 4.38
C ILE A 110 4.39 16.36 3.73
N LEU A 111 3.35 16.65 4.50
CA LEU A 111 2.06 17.05 3.91
C LEU A 111 2.15 18.37 3.15
N GLU A 112 2.89 19.35 3.68
CA GLU A 112 3.09 20.62 2.99
C GLU A 112 3.96 20.45 1.75
N GLN A 113 4.96 19.55 1.80
CA GLN A 113 5.73 19.17 0.62
C GLN A 113 4.84 18.52 -0.45
N LEU A 114 3.97 17.57 -0.09
CA LEU A 114 3.11 16.86 -1.03
C LEU A 114 2.03 17.75 -1.64
N LYS A 115 1.48 18.70 -0.87
CA LYS A 115 0.52 19.69 -1.37
C LYS A 115 1.12 20.63 -2.42
N THR A 116 2.38 21.00 -2.23
CA THR A 116 3.09 21.96 -3.09
C THR A 116 3.95 21.29 -4.16
N PHE A 117 4.07 19.96 -4.10
CA PHE A 117 4.86 19.17 -5.04
C PHE A 117 4.30 19.33 -6.45
N LYS A 118 5.19 19.71 -7.37
CA LYS A 118 4.90 19.73 -8.80
C LYS A 118 5.79 18.67 -9.44
N PRO A 119 5.20 17.70 -10.17
CA PRO A 119 5.99 16.75 -10.94
C PRO A 119 6.91 17.53 -11.87
N GLN A 120 8.21 17.29 -11.78
CA GLN A 120 9.11 17.77 -12.83
C GLN A 120 8.86 16.88 -14.05
N GLN A 121 8.09 17.39 -15.01
CA GLN A 121 8.12 16.83 -16.36
C GLN A 121 9.53 17.04 -16.89
N ASN A 122 10.35 16.00 -16.99
CA ASN A 122 11.38 15.90 -18.01
C ASN A 122 12.05 14.51 -18.07
N PHE A 123 12.35 14.16 -19.32
CA PHE A 123 13.24 13.12 -19.82
C PHE A 123 14.46 12.88 -18.92
N TRP A 124 14.34 11.99 -17.96
CA TRP A 124 15.45 11.65 -17.06
C TRP A 124 16.44 10.74 -17.76
N THR A 125 17.62 11.28 -18.05
CA THR A 125 18.79 10.48 -18.42
C THR A 125 19.49 10.06 -17.15
N GLU A 126 19.66 8.76 -16.94
CA GLU A 126 20.36 8.25 -15.78
C GLU A 126 21.82 8.73 -15.78
N PRO A 127 22.28 9.45 -14.74
CA PRO A 127 23.68 9.84 -14.60
C PRO A 127 24.54 8.58 -14.62
N LYS A 128 25.59 8.53 -15.44
CA LYS A 128 26.53 7.41 -15.42
C LYS A 128 27.83 7.88 -14.82
N CYS A 129 28.39 7.06 -13.93
CA CYS A 129 29.75 7.21 -13.47
C CYS A 129 30.68 7.05 -14.69
N THR A 130 31.21 8.17 -15.18
CA THR A 130 32.22 8.21 -16.24
C THR A 130 33.59 8.33 -15.56
N LEU A 131 34.34 7.24 -15.58
CA LEU A 131 35.76 7.23 -15.20
C LEU A 131 36.61 7.83 -16.32
#